data_AF-A0A2V8CKW0-F1
#
_entry.id   AF-A0A2V8CKW0-F1
#
_cell.length_a   1.000
_cell.length_b   1.000
_cell.length_c   1.000
_cell.angle_alpha   90.00
_cell.angle_beta   90.00
_cell.angle_gamma   90.00
#
_symmetry.space_group_name_H-M   'P 1'
#
loop_
_entity.id
_entity.type
_entity.pdbx_description
1 polymer ?
#
loop_
_entity_poly.entity_id
_entity_poly.type
_entity_poly.pdbx_seq_one_letter_code
_entity_poly.pdbx_strand_id
1 'polypeptide(L)'
;FIHSSKAEFGVAKQTYVANRSGWFSDRTECYLASGRPALVQDTGWTAHLPSGEGLLAFSTMEEAIAGIDRINGDYDRHAARAAEIAREYFDASIVLPKLLEVACG
;
A
#
# COMPACT_ATOMS: atom_id res chain seq x y z
N PHE A 1 -0.47 -9.89 -15.20
CA PHE A 1 -0.77 -8.44 -15.11
C PHE A 1 0.08 -7.76 -14.04
N ILE A 2 -0.01 -8.13 -12.75
CA ILE A 2 0.75 -7.47 -11.67
C ILE A 2 2.27 -7.62 -11.84
N HIS A 3 2.77 -8.85 -12.07
CA HIS A 3 4.21 -9.09 -12.25
C HIS A 3 4.82 -8.41 -13.49
N SER A 4 3.99 -8.11 -14.49
CA SER A 4 4.38 -7.41 -15.71
C SER A 4 4.24 -5.88 -15.60
N SER A 5 3.75 -5.37 -14.47
CA SER A 5 3.64 -3.94 -14.18
C SER A 5 4.81 -3.48 -13.30
N LYS A 6 5.23 -2.22 -13.48
CA LYS A 6 6.30 -1.62 -12.68
C LYS A 6 5.83 -1.29 -11.26
N ALA A 7 4.63 -0.74 -11.13
CA ALA A 7 4.07 -0.23 -9.88
C ALA A 7 2.55 -0.11 -10.01
N GLU A 8 1.86 0.06 -8.87
CA GLU A 8 0.47 0.49 -8.86
C GLU A 8 0.36 2.02 -8.81
N PHE A 9 -0.58 2.56 -9.58
CA PHE A 9 -1.22 3.85 -9.31
C PHE A 9 -2.71 3.63 -9.02
N GLY A 10 -3.19 3.99 -7.84
CA GLY A 10 -4.53 3.68 -7.37
C GLY A 10 -5.31 4.91 -6.90
N VAL A 11 -6.38 5.25 -7.61
CA VAL A 11 -7.35 6.29 -7.21
C VAL A 11 -8.53 5.62 -6.51
N ALA A 12 -8.90 6.11 -5.34
CA ALA A 12 -10.01 5.55 -4.58
C ALA A 12 -11.35 6.19 -4.97
N LYS A 13 -12.45 5.46 -4.78
CA LYS A 13 -13.79 6.04 -4.89
C LYS A 13 -13.91 7.18 -3.88
N GLN A 14 -14.43 8.34 -4.32
CA GLN A 14 -14.43 9.55 -3.50
C GLN A 14 -15.10 9.41 -2.14
N THR A 15 -16.10 8.52 -2.00
CA THR A 15 -16.71 8.23 -0.70
C THR A 15 -15.71 7.71 0.34
N TYR A 16 -14.71 6.91 -0.06
CA TYR A 16 -13.67 6.41 0.86
C TYR A 16 -12.69 7.52 1.26
N VAL A 17 -12.37 8.41 0.32
CA VAL A 17 -11.50 9.57 0.55
C VAL A 17 -12.17 10.56 1.50
N ALA A 18 -13.41 10.98 1.18
CA ALA A 18 -14.15 11.99 1.93
C ALA A 18 -14.46 11.54 3.37
N ASN A 19 -14.75 10.25 3.59
CA ASN A 19 -15.04 9.73 4.92
C ASN A 19 -13.81 9.22 5.68
N ARG A 20 -12.62 9.30 5.06
CA ARG A 20 -11.37 8.73 5.60
C ARG A 20 -11.57 7.30 6.13
N SER A 21 -12.22 6.45 5.34
CA SER A 21 -12.69 5.14 5.79
C SER A 21 -11.58 4.12 6.07
N GLY A 22 -10.31 4.47 5.84
CA GLY A 22 -9.17 3.55 5.94
C GLY A 22 -9.17 2.47 4.86
N TRP A 23 -9.99 2.60 3.81
CA TRP A 23 -10.11 1.57 2.78
C TRP A 23 -8.77 1.34 2.07
N PHE A 24 -8.37 0.07 1.98
CA PHE A 24 -7.15 -0.38 1.32
C PHE A 24 -7.47 -1.59 0.44
N SER A 25 -6.89 -1.67 -0.76
CA SER A 25 -7.23 -2.72 -1.73
C SER A 25 -6.36 -3.97 -1.54
N ASP A 26 -7.00 -5.13 -1.65
CA ASP A 26 -6.38 -6.43 -1.93
C ASP A 26 -5.43 -6.41 -3.15
N ARG A 27 -5.77 -5.63 -4.18
CA ARG A 27 -4.89 -5.42 -5.34
C ARG A 27 -3.58 -4.74 -4.94
N THR A 28 -3.63 -3.77 -4.03
CA THR A 28 -2.42 -3.10 -3.53
C THR A 28 -1.55 -4.07 -2.76
N GLU A 29 -2.14 -4.89 -1.89
CA GLU A 29 -1.43 -5.98 -1.21
C GLU A 29 -0.73 -6.92 -2.23
N CYS A 30 -1.44 -7.34 -3.30
CA CYS A 30 -0.85 -8.19 -4.34
C CYS A 30 0.35 -7.54 -5.05
N TYR A 31 0.31 -6.22 -5.27
CA TYR A 31 1.45 -5.46 -5.81
C TYR A 31 2.63 -5.50 -4.84
N LEU A 32 2.39 -5.19 -3.57
CA LEU A 32 3.42 -5.21 -2.52
C LEU A 32 4.06 -6.59 -2.37
N ALA A 33 3.24 -7.65 -2.31
CA ALA A 33 3.70 -9.05 -2.22
C ALA A 33 4.53 -9.48 -3.44
N SER A 34 4.31 -8.83 -4.59
CA SER A 34 5.10 -9.04 -5.81
C SER A 34 6.38 -8.19 -5.87
N GLY A 35 6.72 -7.47 -4.80
CA GLY A 35 7.84 -6.53 -4.77
C GLY A 35 7.64 -5.33 -5.68
N ARG A 36 6.39 -4.96 -5.97
CA ARG A 36 6.06 -3.81 -6.81
C ARG A 36 5.53 -2.68 -5.92
N PRO A 37 6.12 -1.49 -5.96
CA PRO A 37 5.66 -0.39 -5.14
C PRO A 37 4.29 0.10 -5.58
N ALA A 38 3.59 0.77 -4.66
CA ALA A 38 2.25 1.29 -4.89
C ALA A 38 2.13 2.75 -4.48
N LEU A 39 1.51 3.55 -5.34
CA LEU A 39 1.11 4.93 -5.05
C LEU A 39 -0.42 4.98 -5.04
N VAL A 40 -1.01 5.12 -3.86
CA VAL A 40 -2.47 4.98 -3.67
C VAL A 40 -3.04 6.17 -2.91
N GLN A 41 -4.23 6.60 -3.29
CA GLN A 41 -4.86 7.77 -2.71
C GLN A 41 -5.13 7.55 -1.22
N ASP A 42 -4.84 8.55 -0.37
CA ASP A 42 -5.06 8.45 1.07
C ASP A 42 -6.55 8.47 1.39
N THR A 43 -7.06 7.31 1.80
CA THR A 43 -8.40 7.16 2.39
C THR A 43 -8.32 7.14 3.91
N GLY A 44 -7.17 7.45 4.52
CA GLY A 44 -6.90 7.27 5.95
C GLY A 44 -6.19 5.97 6.28
N TRP A 45 -5.86 5.13 5.30
CA TRP A 45 -5.09 3.90 5.51
C TRP A 45 -3.69 4.16 6.09
N THR A 46 -3.15 5.36 5.89
CA THR A 46 -1.86 5.82 6.44
C THR A 46 -1.80 5.81 7.97
N ALA A 47 -2.95 5.77 8.65
CA ALA A 47 -3.01 5.61 10.11
C ALA A 47 -2.69 4.17 10.59
N HIS A 48 -2.71 3.20 9.67
CA HIS A 48 -2.60 1.77 9.99
C HIS A 48 -1.41 1.07 9.32
N LEU A 49 -0.92 1.64 8.22
CA LEU A 49 0.17 1.08 7.41
C LEU A 49 1.29 2.10 7.21
N PRO A 50 2.55 1.64 7.05
CA PRO A 50 3.66 2.53 6.75
C PRO A 50 3.45 3.21 5.39
N SER A 51 3.96 4.44 5.26
CA SER A 51 3.91 5.18 4.01
C SER A 51 5.21 5.96 3.78
N GLY A 52 5.49 6.25 2.50
CA GLY A 52 6.63 7.05 2.06
C GLY A 52 7.73 6.24 1.36
N GLU A 53 7.79 4.93 1.57
CA GLU A 53 8.74 4.04 0.91
C GLU A 53 8.08 2.69 0.63
N GLY A 54 8.20 2.18 -0.60
CA GLY A 54 7.46 1.03 -1.12
C GLY A 54 5.95 1.19 -1.26
N LEU A 55 5.29 1.85 -0.30
CA LEU A 55 3.89 2.24 -0.33
C LEU A 55 3.81 3.75 -0.11
N LEU A 56 3.21 4.49 -1.04
CA LEU A 56 3.13 5.94 -1.01
C LEU A 56 1.68 6.40 -1.04
N ALA A 57 1.40 7.43 -0.26
CA ALA A 57 0.12 8.11 -0.20
C ALA A 57 0.13 9.38 -1.04
N PHE A 58 -1.04 9.73 -1.59
CA PHE A 58 -1.29 11.05 -2.14
C PHE A 58 -2.72 11.50 -1.84
N SER A 59 -2.91 12.80 -1.69
CA SER A 59 -4.22 13.47 -1.54
C SER A 59 -4.47 14.48 -2.65
N THR A 60 -3.40 14.95 -3.31
CA THR A 60 -3.47 15.92 -4.41
C THR A 60 -2.80 15.39 -5.68
N MET A 61 -3.02 16.10 -6.79
CA MET A 61 -2.35 15.77 -8.05
C MET A 61 -0.84 16.00 -7.96
N GLU A 62 -0.42 17.06 -7.27
CA GLU A 62 0.98 17.40 -7.06
C GLU A 62 1.70 16.30 -6.27
N GLU A 63 1.06 15.78 -5.23
CA GLU A 63 1.58 14.64 -4.46
C GLU A 63 1.63 13.36 -5.28
N ALA A 64 0.65 13.13 -6.16
CA ALA A 64 0.67 11.97 -7.06
C ALA A 64 1.88 12.04 -8.02
N ILE A 65 2.13 13.20 -8.63
CA ILE A 65 3.29 13.42 -9.51
C ILE A 65 4.59 13.21 -8.73
N ALA A 66 4.72 13.85 -7.56
CA ALA A 66 5.91 13.69 -6.71
C ALA A 66 6.12 12.23 -6.26
N GLY A 67 5.05 11.49 -5.98
CA GLY A 67 5.10 10.07 -5.65
C GLY A 67 5.61 9.22 -6.80
N ILE A 68 5.18 9.50 -8.03
CA ILE A 68 5.68 8.84 -9.25
C ILE A 68 7.18 9.10 -9.41
N ASP A 69 7.61 10.35 -9.27
CA ASP A 69 9.02 10.73 -9.39
C ASP A 69 9.90 10.05 -8.33
N ARG A 70 9.41 9.97 -7.08
CA ARG A 70 10.11 9.26 -6.00
C ARG A 70 10.28 7.77 -6.29
N ILE A 71 9.21 7.09 -6.70
CA ILE A 71 9.26 5.67 -7.07
C ILE A 71 10.22 5.46 -8.23
N ASN A 72 10.25 6.37 -9.22
CA ASN A 72 11.15 6.26 -10.35
C ASN A 72 12.61 6.55 -9.98
N GLY A 73 12.85 7.48 -9.04
CA GLY A 73 14.19 7.91 -8.62
C GLY A 73 14.97 6.86 -7.84
N ASP A 74 14.29 5.99 -7.09
CA ASP A 74 14.93 4.91 -6.32
C ASP A 74 14.06 3.63 -6.32
N TYR A 75 13.81 3.11 -7.52
CA TYR A 75 12.86 2.01 -7.72
C TYR A 75 13.22 0.76 -6.94
N ASP A 76 14.49 0.37 -6.91
CA ASP A 76 14.92 -0.88 -6.27
C ASP A 76 14.68 -0.84 -4.76
N ARG A 77 14.92 0.31 -4.12
CA ARG A 77 14.59 0.54 -2.71
C ARG A 77 13.09 0.46 -2.47
N HIS A 78 12.30 1.14 -3.30
CA HIS A 78 10.85 1.09 -3.20
C HIS A 78 10.31 -0.34 -3.42
N ALA A 79 10.87 -1.10 -4.36
CA ALA A 79 10.50 -2.48 -4.63
C ALA A 79 10.84 -3.41 -3.45
N ALA A 80 12.03 -3.27 -2.86
CA ALA A 80 12.44 -4.01 -1.68
C ALA A 80 11.50 -3.73 -0.49
N ARG A 81 11.26 -2.44 -0.21
CA ARG A 81 10.38 -2.03 0.90
C ARG A 81 8.94 -2.48 0.67
N ALA A 82 8.45 -2.49 -0.56
CA ALA A 82 7.12 -3.02 -0.88
C ALA A 82 6.97 -4.49 -0.46
N ALA A 83 7.95 -5.33 -0.78
CA ALA A 83 7.95 -6.74 -0.40
C ALA A 83 8.06 -6.93 1.13
N GLU A 84 8.78 -6.05 1.82
CA GLU A 84 8.86 -6.05 3.29
C GLU A 84 7.52 -5.70 3.94
N ILE A 85 6.85 -4.64 3.46
CA ILE A 85 5.53 -4.24 3.97
C ILE A 85 4.53 -5.40 3.81
N ALA A 86 4.54 -6.09 2.66
CA ALA A 86 3.71 -7.27 2.45
C ALA A 86 3.90 -8.33 3.54
N ARG A 87 5.15 -8.67 3.84
CA ARG A 87 5.49 -9.66 4.87
C ARG A 87 5.15 -9.19 6.29
N GLU A 88 5.42 -7.93 6.61
CA GLU A 88 5.24 -7.38 7.96
C GLU A 88 3.76 -7.22 8.34
N TYR A 89 2.91 -6.83 7.39
CA TYR A 89 1.54 -6.37 7.67
C TYR A 89 0.43 -7.28 7.13
N PHE A 90 0.71 -8.14 6.16
CA PHE A 90 -0.32 -8.94 5.48
C PHE A 90 -0.04 -10.44 5.46
N ASP A 91 1.16 -10.88 5.85
CA ASP A 91 1.46 -12.32 5.92
C ASP A 91 0.57 -13.01 6.96
N ALA A 92 -0.15 -14.03 6.50
CA ALA A 92 -1.08 -14.79 7.33
C ALA A 92 -0.40 -15.40 8.58
N SER A 93 0.87 -15.80 8.49
CA SER A 93 1.61 -16.33 9.65
C SER A 93 1.82 -15.28 10.75
N ILE A 94 1.75 -14.00 10.41
CA ILE A 94 1.90 -12.87 11.34
C ILE A 94 0.54 -12.39 11.87
N VAL A 95 -0.45 -12.24 10.98
CA VAL A 95 -1.74 -11.61 11.34
C VAL A 95 -2.78 -12.59 11.87
N LEU A 96 -2.84 -13.82 11.32
CA LEU A 96 -3.88 -14.80 11.68
C LEU A 96 -3.85 -15.20 13.16
N PRO A 97 -2.69 -15.43 13.80
CA PRO A 97 -2.67 -15.79 15.23
C PRO A 97 -3.34 -14.74 16.11
N LYS A 98 -3.06 -13.45 15.87
CA LYS A 98 -3.65 -12.34 16.62
C LYS A 98 -5.16 -12.22 16.38
N LEU A 99 -5.61 -12.44 15.14
CA LEU A 99 -7.03 -12.43 14.81
C LEU A 99 -7.80 -13.55 15.52
N LEU A 100 -7.21 -14.76 15.56
CA LEU A 100 -7.81 -15.90 16.26
C LEU A 100 -7.85 -15.67 17.78
N GLU A 101 -6.81 -15.08 18.36
CA GLU A 101 -6.80 -14.70 19.78
C GLU A 101 -7.94 -13.74 20.12
N VAL A 102 -8.18 -12.72 19.27
CA VAL A 102 -9.27 -11.75 19.51
C VAL A 102 -10.65 -12.33 19.25
N ALA A 103 -10.80 -13.19 18.23
CA ALA A 103 -12.11 -13.70 17.81
C ALA A 103 -12.58 -14.92 18.62
N CYS A 104 -11.66 -15.69 19.17
CA CYS A 104 -11.94 -16.96 19.84
C CYS A 104 -11.44 -17.02 21.29
N GLY A 105 -10.69 -16.02 21.74
CA GLY A 105 -10.21 -15.88 23.12
C GLY A 105 -11.17 -15.16 24.06
#